data_AF-K7EZH3-F1
#
_entry.id   AF-K7EZH3-F1
#
_cell.length_a   1.000
_cell.length_b   1.000
_cell.length_c   1.000
_cell.angle_alpha   90.00
_cell.angle_beta   90.00
_cell.angle_gamma   90.00
#
_symmetry.space_group_name_H-M   'P 1'
#
loop_
_entity.id
_entity.type
_entity.pdbx_description
1 polymer ?
#
loop_
_entity_poly.entity_id
_entity_poly.type
_entity_poly.pdbx_seq_one_letter_code
_entity_poly.pdbx_strand_id
1 'polypeptide(L)'
;MFFKYIRSRKPAKKPVGPLDDQAIKGAIKDDKAIAEKLNDFFASVFTAEDVGEIPESAPSFVGDESEELSRIEVSLEEVLEQIEKLNVNKSPGPDGIHPRVLKELKWEIAELLSVVCNLSFKSASVPNDWKVANVTPIFKKGSRGDPGNYRPVSLTSVPGKLVETIVKNKIVKHVEEHNLLDKSQHGFCKGKSCLTNLLEFFEGVNKHADKGDPVDIVYLDFQKAFDKVPHQRLLCKLHGHGIRGKVLSWIENWLKDRKQRVGINGKFSDWRGVTSGVPQGSVLGPILFNLFINDLEKGVSSEVVKFADDTKLFRIVKTEADCEGLQEDLTKLSDWATKWQMKFNVDKCKVMHIGKNNPNYTYSMMGANLATTNQERDLGVIVDSSLKTSTQSAAAVKKANRMLGIIRKGIENIRKG
;
A
#
# COMPACT_ATOMS: atom_id res chain seq x y z
N MET A 1 6.32 11.33 -28.56
CA MET A 1 7.49 12.20 -28.33
C MET A 1 7.18 13.48 -27.54
N PHE A 2 6.15 14.25 -27.89
CA PHE A 2 5.80 15.54 -27.26
C PHE A 2 5.70 15.52 -25.72
N PHE A 3 4.89 14.64 -25.13
CA PHE A 3 4.78 14.56 -23.66
C PHE A 3 6.06 14.09 -22.96
N LYS A 4 6.93 13.34 -23.65
CA LYS A 4 8.25 12.95 -23.13
C LYS A 4 9.17 14.17 -23.03
N TYR A 5 9.16 15.02 -24.06
CA TYR A 5 9.86 16.32 -24.06
C TYR A 5 9.30 17.29 -23.01
N ILE A 6 7.98 17.43 -22.89
CA ILE A 6 7.37 18.28 -21.85
C ILE A 6 7.72 17.77 -20.45
N ARG A 7 7.76 16.44 -20.24
CA ARG A 7 8.19 15.86 -18.96
C ARG A 7 9.67 16.09 -18.67
N SER A 8 10.56 16.06 -19.67
CA SER A 8 11.99 16.35 -19.47
C SER A 8 12.28 17.83 -19.18
N ARG A 9 11.37 18.73 -19.59
CA ARG A 9 11.43 20.16 -19.24
C ARG A 9 10.89 20.48 -17.84
N LYS A 10 10.31 19.51 -17.11
CA LYS A 10 10.05 19.71 -15.68
C LYS A 10 11.39 19.86 -14.96
N PRO A 11 11.48 20.72 -13.92
CA PRO A 11 12.69 20.78 -13.10
C PRO A 11 13.08 19.37 -12.66
N ALA A 12 14.38 19.06 -12.72
CA ALA A 12 14.91 17.77 -12.28
C ALA A 12 14.32 17.39 -10.91
N LYS A 13 14.12 16.08 -10.67
CA LYS A 13 13.73 15.63 -9.33
C LYS A 13 14.75 16.20 -8.36
N LYS A 14 14.30 17.12 -7.49
CA LYS A 14 15.19 17.72 -6.49
C LYS A 14 15.83 16.59 -5.70
N PRO A 15 17.16 16.65 -5.48
CA PRO A 15 17.88 15.61 -4.76
C PRO A 15 17.24 15.39 -3.38
N VAL A 16 17.50 14.21 -2.82
CA VAL A 16 17.23 13.98 -1.39
C VAL A 16 18.02 15.04 -0.64
N GLY A 17 17.32 15.81 0.19
CA GLY A 17 17.88 17.01 0.79
C GLY A 17 18.89 16.67 1.88
N PRO A 18 19.62 17.68 2.38
CA PRO A 18 20.25 17.54 3.68
C PRO A 18 19.19 17.13 4.71
N LEU A 19 19.51 16.18 5.57
CA LEU A 19 18.62 15.72 6.64
C LEU A 19 18.91 16.47 7.93
N ASP A 20 17.88 16.83 8.67
CA ASP A 20 18.03 17.48 9.97
C ASP A 20 18.48 16.40 10.97
N ASP A 21 19.55 16.68 11.72
CA ASP A 21 19.93 15.87 12.87
C ASP A 21 19.85 16.71 14.15
N GLN A 22 19.23 16.16 15.19
CA GLN A 22 19.19 16.81 16.50
C GLN A 22 20.45 16.51 17.32
N ALA A 23 21.17 15.42 17.02
CA ALA A 23 22.38 15.00 17.72
C ALA A 23 23.64 15.74 17.25
N ILE A 24 23.63 16.23 16.01
CA ILE A 24 24.68 17.09 15.44
C ILE A 24 24.01 18.43 15.19
N LYS A 25 24.47 19.54 15.78
CA LYS A 25 23.92 20.88 15.49
C LYS A 25 24.16 21.27 14.02
N GLY A 26 23.36 20.74 13.10
CA GLY A 26 23.52 20.95 11.65
C GLY A 26 22.79 19.90 10.80
N ALA A 27 22.76 20.13 9.49
CA ALA A 27 22.16 19.20 8.53
C ALA A 27 23.20 18.23 7.96
N ILE A 28 22.85 16.94 7.85
CA ILE A 28 23.67 15.91 7.20
C ILE A 28 23.66 16.16 5.69
N LYS A 29 24.83 16.34 5.09
CA LYS A 29 24.99 16.62 3.65
C LYS A 29 25.69 15.50 2.87
N ASP A 30 26.36 14.58 3.57
CA ASP A 30 27.04 13.44 2.95
C ASP A 30 26.02 12.38 2.52
N ASP A 31 26.13 11.92 1.27
CA ASP A 31 25.17 10.98 0.67
C ASP A 31 25.10 9.65 1.42
N LYS A 32 26.24 9.15 1.93
CA LYS A 32 26.26 7.90 2.71
C LYS A 32 25.58 8.12 4.06
N ALA A 33 25.93 9.18 4.78
CA ALA A 33 25.30 9.49 6.07
C ALA A 33 23.79 9.76 5.95
N ILE A 34 23.34 10.42 4.86
CA ILE A 34 21.92 10.58 4.53
C ILE A 34 21.26 9.22 4.33
N ALA A 35 21.90 8.31 3.58
CA ALA A 35 21.40 6.97 3.35
C ALA A 35 21.27 6.18 4.67
N GLU A 36 22.26 6.25 5.56
CA GLU A 36 22.19 5.60 6.88
C GLU A 36 21.04 6.15 7.71
N LYS A 37 20.93 7.47 7.85
CA LYS A 37 19.85 8.10 8.65
C LYS A 37 18.46 7.71 8.17
N LEU A 38 18.26 7.64 6.85
CA LEU A 38 17.01 7.17 6.27
C LEU A 38 16.78 5.70 6.53
N ASN A 39 17.81 4.86 6.39
CA ASN A 39 17.65 3.42 6.63
C ASN A 39 17.35 3.12 8.10
N ASP A 40 17.99 3.83 9.03
CA ASP A 40 17.73 3.74 10.46
C ASP A 40 16.29 4.14 10.80
N PHE A 41 15.79 5.22 10.20
CA PHE A 41 14.41 5.63 10.36
C PHE A 41 13.42 4.61 9.74
N PHE A 42 13.71 4.07 8.55
CA PHE A 42 12.84 3.08 7.94
C PHE A 42 12.85 1.75 8.70
N ALA A 43 13.97 1.39 9.33
CA ALA A 43 14.05 0.21 10.19
C ALA A 43 13.33 0.42 11.54
N SER A 44 13.31 1.63 12.07
CA SER A 44 12.70 1.92 13.37
C SER A 44 11.17 1.91 13.36
N VAL A 45 10.53 1.99 12.19
CA VAL A 45 9.07 1.94 12.07
C VAL A 45 8.50 0.52 12.00
N PHE A 46 9.36 -0.51 11.89
CA PHE A 46 8.92 -1.90 11.91
C PHE A 46 8.33 -2.28 13.28
N THR A 47 7.37 -3.20 13.24
CA THR A 47 6.68 -3.73 14.41
C THR A 47 7.55 -4.81 15.06
N ALA A 48 7.77 -4.69 16.36
CA ALA A 48 8.17 -5.81 17.19
C ALA A 48 6.90 -6.65 17.46
N GLU A 49 6.74 -7.73 16.69
CA GLU A 49 5.56 -8.59 16.79
C GLU A 49 5.52 -9.32 18.13
N ASP A 50 4.35 -9.34 18.77
CA ASP A 50 4.12 -10.18 19.95
C ASP A 50 3.72 -11.57 19.49
N VAL A 51 4.68 -12.51 19.57
CA VAL A 51 4.51 -13.90 19.16
C VAL A 51 3.98 -14.79 20.28
N GLY A 52 3.90 -14.29 21.53
CA GLY A 52 3.36 -15.05 22.66
C GLY A 52 1.85 -15.21 22.60
N GLU A 53 1.17 -14.27 21.95
CA GLU A 53 -0.29 -14.27 21.78
C GLU A 53 -0.65 -13.97 20.31
N ILE A 54 -0.57 -15.00 19.45
CA ILE A 54 -1.05 -14.90 18.07
C ILE A 54 -2.56 -15.17 18.08
N PRO A 55 -3.40 -14.23 17.62
CA PRO A 55 -4.84 -14.45 17.63
C PRO A 55 -5.24 -15.54 16.63
N GLU A 56 -6.30 -16.27 16.96
CA GLU A 56 -6.98 -17.12 15.99
C GLU A 56 -7.67 -16.28 14.91
N SER A 57 -7.42 -16.62 13.65
CA SER A 57 -8.15 -16.09 12.52
C SER A 57 -9.36 -16.98 12.24
N ALA A 58 -10.55 -16.39 12.19
CA ALA A 58 -11.73 -17.13 11.76
C ALA A 58 -11.56 -17.57 10.29
N PRO A 59 -11.95 -18.81 9.93
CA PRO A 59 -11.83 -19.28 8.56
C PRO A 59 -12.70 -18.42 7.65
N SER A 60 -12.08 -17.83 6.62
CA SER A 60 -12.78 -17.14 5.52
C SER A 60 -13.05 -18.10 4.37
N PHE A 61 -12.20 -19.11 4.21
CA PHE A 61 -12.36 -20.20 3.25
C PHE A 61 -13.14 -21.36 3.88
N VAL A 62 -14.12 -21.91 3.15
CA VAL A 62 -15.03 -22.98 3.59
C VAL A 62 -15.09 -24.13 2.57
N GLY A 63 -14.05 -24.28 1.74
CA GLY A 63 -13.94 -25.39 0.78
C GLY A 63 -13.25 -26.63 1.35
N ASP A 64 -13.18 -27.68 0.54
CA ASP A 64 -12.48 -28.91 0.88
C ASP A 64 -10.95 -28.70 0.88
N GLU A 65 -10.20 -29.55 1.58
CA GLU A 65 -8.72 -29.51 1.58
C GLU A 65 -8.12 -29.56 0.17
N SER A 66 -8.82 -30.19 -0.78
CA SER A 66 -8.40 -30.28 -2.19
C SER A 66 -8.50 -28.96 -2.97
N GLU A 67 -9.31 -28.03 -2.48
CA GLU A 67 -9.53 -26.70 -3.06
C GLU A 67 -8.60 -25.63 -2.46
N GLU A 68 -7.83 -25.99 -1.43
CA GLU A 68 -6.82 -25.10 -0.84
C GLU A 68 -5.67 -24.81 -1.79
N LEU A 69 -5.17 -23.58 -1.75
CA LEU A 69 -3.91 -23.23 -2.41
C LEU A 69 -2.73 -23.73 -1.57
N SER A 70 -2.44 -25.02 -1.70
CA SER A 70 -1.42 -25.71 -0.91
C SER A 70 -0.09 -25.94 -1.65
N ARG A 71 -0.13 -25.96 -3.00
CA ARG A 71 1.02 -26.16 -3.88
C ARG A 71 0.95 -25.26 -5.11
N ILE A 72 2.11 -24.89 -5.64
CA ILE A 72 2.25 -24.17 -6.91
C ILE A 72 3.24 -24.94 -7.78
N GLU A 73 2.83 -25.18 -9.02
CA GLU A 73 3.68 -25.65 -10.10
C GLU A 73 3.71 -24.59 -11.20
N VAL A 74 4.85 -24.50 -11.87
CA VAL A 74 5.11 -23.48 -12.88
C VAL A 74 5.59 -24.13 -14.16
N SER A 75 4.86 -23.88 -15.23
CA SER A 75 5.24 -24.28 -16.58
C SER A 75 6.30 -23.35 -17.19
N LEU A 76 7.01 -23.82 -18.21
CA LEU A 76 7.95 -23.01 -18.99
C LEU A 76 7.23 -21.83 -19.66
N GLU A 77 6.03 -22.09 -20.17
CA GLU A 77 5.17 -21.14 -20.87
C GLU A 77 4.76 -19.99 -19.93
N GLU A 78 4.37 -20.30 -18.69
CA GLU A 78 4.06 -19.28 -17.69
C GLU A 78 5.24 -18.36 -17.41
N VAL A 79 6.46 -18.90 -17.34
CA VAL A 79 7.68 -18.10 -17.16
C VAL A 79 7.95 -17.21 -18.38
N LEU A 80 7.89 -17.78 -19.59
CA LEU A 80 8.06 -17.05 -20.85
C LEU A 80 7.08 -15.87 -20.94
N GLU A 81 5.80 -16.12 -20.65
CA GLU A 81 4.79 -15.07 -20.64
C GLU A 81 5.12 -13.93 -19.66
N GLN A 82 5.63 -14.25 -18.47
CA GLN A 82 6.00 -13.21 -17.51
C GLN A 82 7.24 -12.43 -17.98
N ILE A 83 8.22 -13.09 -18.60
CA ILE A 83 9.39 -12.42 -19.20
C ILE A 83 8.94 -11.44 -20.29
N GLU A 84 8.00 -11.84 -21.14
CA GLU A 84 7.48 -10.98 -22.21
C GLU A 84 6.79 -9.72 -21.70
N LYS A 85 6.11 -9.83 -20.54
CA LYS A 85 5.43 -8.72 -19.86
C LYS A 85 6.40 -7.76 -19.15
N LEU A 86 7.71 -8.08 -19.07
CA LEU A 86 8.69 -7.20 -18.43
C LEU A 86 8.83 -5.85 -19.13
N ASN A 87 8.89 -4.80 -18.30
CA ASN A 87 9.22 -3.45 -18.74
C ASN A 87 10.74 -3.24 -18.69
N VAL A 88 11.36 -3.23 -19.87
CA VAL A 88 12.81 -3.09 -20.07
C VAL A 88 13.40 -1.76 -19.59
N ASN A 89 12.59 -0.78 -19.19
CA ASN A 89 13.05 0.51 -18.67
C ASN A 89 13.08 0.58 -17.14
N LYS A 90 12.83 -0.53 -16.44
CA LYS A 90 12.87 -0.60 -14.98
C LYS A 90 14.30 -0.86 -14.49
N SER A 91 14.64 -0.27 -13.35
CA SER A 91 15.93 -0.46 -12.69
C SER A 91 16.08 -1.88 -12.11
N PRO A 92 17.29 -2.44 -12.12
CA PRO A 92 17.58 -3.74 -11.50
C PRO A 92 17.57 -3.65 -9.97
N GLY A 93 17.54 -4.82 -9.33
CA GLY A 93 17.73 -4.98 -7.89
C GLY A 93 19.21 -5.02 -7.49
N PRO A 94 19.51 -5.49 -6.26
CA PRO A 94 20.89 -5.66 -5.79
C PRO A 94 21.73 -6.65 -6.60
N ASP A 95 21.08 -7.59 -7.29
CA ASP A 95 21.69 -8.60 -8.16
C ASP A 95 22.21 -8.03 -9.50
N GLY A 96 21.85 -6.79 -9.84
CA GLY A 96 22.27 -6.15 -11.10
C GLY A 96 21.60 -6.71 -12.36
N ILE A 97 20.67 -7.67 -12.23
CA ILE A 97 20.02 -8.32 -13.38
C ILE A 97 18.99 -7.37 -13.99
N HIS A 98 19.32 -6.81 -15.16
CA HIS A 98 18.46 -5.86 -15.84
C HIS A 98 17.31 -6.58 -16.58
N PRO A 99 16.07 -6.04 -16.58
CA PRO A 99 14.94 -6.69 -17.26
C PRO A 99 15.14 -6.90 -18.77
N ARG A 100 16.00 -6.08 -19.40
CA ARG A 100 16.41 -6.27 -20.80
C ARG A 100 17.10 -7.61 -21.03
N VAL A 101 18.02 -8.02 -20.14
CA VAL A 101 18.76 -9.28 -20.28
C VAL A 101 17.79 -10.46 -20.30
N LEU A 102 16.84 -10.47 -19.37
CA LEU A 102 15.78 -11.48 -19.30
C LEU A 102 14.97 -11.56 -20.60
N LYS A 103 14.68 -10.42 -21.22
CA LYS A 103 13.81 -10.35 -22.39
C LYS A 103 14.51 -10.75 -23.69
N GLU A 104 15.78 -10.36 -23.86
CA GLU A 104 16.56 -10.71 -25.05
C GLU A 104 17.00 -12.18 -25.05
N LEU A 105 17.24 -12.77 -23.86
CA LEU A 105 17.66 -14.16 -23.68
C LEU A 105 16.52 -15.04 -23.10
N LYS A 106 15.28 -14.76 -23.51
CA LYS A 106 14.09 -15.32 -22.86
C LYS A 106 14.00 -16.84 -22.97
N TRP A 107 14.47 -17.42 -24.08
CA TRP A 107 14.32 -18.85 -24.35
C TRP A 107 15.22 -19.68 -23.43
N GLU A 108 16.46 -19.22 -23.25
CA GLU A 108 17.46 -19.86 -22.40
C GLU A 108 17.15 -19.61 -20.91
N ILE A 109 16.77 -18.37 -20.56
CA ILE A 109 16.53 -18.02 -19.16
C ILE A 109 15.21 -18.59 -18.65
N ALA A 110 14.17 -18.71 -19.47
CA ALA A 110 12.90 -19.25 -19.02
C ALA A 110 13.01 -20.72 -18.56
N GLU A 111 13.82 -21.52 -19.26
CA GLU A 111 14.06 -22.92 -18.88
C GLU A 111 14.76 -23.02 -17.52
N LEU A 112 15.84 -22.24 -17.33
CA LEU A 112 16.54 -22.21 -16.05
C LEU A 112 15.64 -21.69 -14.92
N LEU A 113 14.89 -20.61 -15.17
CA LEU A 113 14.00 -20.04 -14.17
C LEU A 113 12.85 -20.97 -13.81
N SER A 114 12.29 -21.73 -14.75
CA SER A 114 11.20 -22.67 -14.45
C SER A 114 11.68 -23.77 -13.50
N VAL A 115 12.89 -24.31 -13.70
CA VAL A 115 13.51 -25.28 -12.80
C VAL A 115 13.74 -24.68 -11.42
N VAL A 116 14.34 -23.50 -11.34
CA VAL A 116 14.59 -22.80 -10.06
C VAL A 116 13.29 -22.49 -9.33
N CYS A 117 12.25 -22.04 -10.03
CA CYS A 117 10.92 -21.77 -9.46
C CYS A 117 10.33 -23.04 -8.84
N ASN A 118 10.26 -24.14 -9.59
CA ASN A 118 9.65 -25.38 -9.09
C ASN A 118 10.45 -25.99 -7.93
N LEU A 119 11.79 -25.91 -7.94
CA LEU A 119 12.61 -26.29 -6.79
C LEU A 119 12.32 -25.42 -5.56
N SER A 120 12.20 -24.10 -5.76
CA SER A 120 11.86 -23.15 -4.71
C SER A 120 10.49 -23.46 -4.09
N PHE A 121 9.45 -23.72 -4.89
CA PHE A 121 8.12 -24.07 -4.39
C PHE A 121 8.07 -25.43 -3.70
N LYS A 122 8.71 -26.46 -4.28
CA LYS A 122 8.75 -27.81 -3.69
C LYS A 122 9.44 -27.82 -2.33
N SER A 123 10.53 -27.06 -2.20
CA SER A 123 11.27 -26.91 -0.94
C SER A 123 10.68 -25.88 0.01
N ALA A 124 9.74 -25.05 -0.44
CA ALA A 124 9.25 -23.87 0.27
C ALA A 124 10.38 -22.90 0.71
N SER A 125 11.40 -22.75 -0.14
CA SER A 125 12.59 -21.95 0.16
C SER A 125 12.82 -20.90 -0.92
N VAL A 126 13.01 -19.64 -0.51
CA VAL A 126 13.25 -18.49 -1.39
C VAL A 126 14.74 -18.19 -1.45
N PRO A 127 15.35 -18.10 -2.65
CA PRO A 127 16.73 -17.65 -2.82
C PRO A 127 17.04 -16.35 -2.06
N ASN A 128 18.17 -16.31 -1.37
CA ASN A 128 18.57 -15.16 -0.56
C ASN A 128 18.71 -13.87 -1.39
N ASP A 129 19.13 -13.97 -2.64
CA ASP A 129 19.25 -12.83 -3.56
C ASP A 129 17.89 -12.16 -3.85
N TRP A 130 16.78 -12.88 -3.68
CA TRP A 130 15.42 -12.34 -3.85
C TRP A 130 14.88 -11.70 -2.56
N LYS A 131 15.56 -11.91 -1.43
CA LYS A 131 15.19 -11.40 -0.10
C LYS A 131 15.91 -10.10 0.28
N VAL A 132 16.77 -9.59 -0.61
CA VAL A 132 17.48 -8.32 -0.43
C VAL A 132 16.92 -7.21 -1.32
N ALA A 133 16.94 -5.96 -0.85
CA ALA A 133 16.45 -4.80 -1.61
C ALA A 133 17.34 -3.56 -1.48
N ASN A 134 17.48 -2.83 -2.59
CA ASN A 134 17.95 -1.44 -2.58
C ASN A 134 16.74 -0.52 -2.44
N VAL A 135 16.69 0.30 -1.40
CA VAL A 135 15.58 1.22 -1.12
C VAL A 135 15.88 2.58 -1.73
N THR A 136 14.96 3.05 -2.57
CA THR A 136 14.96 4.42 -3.10
C THR A 136 13.96 5.27 -2.32
N PRO A 137 14.41 6.27 -1.54
CA PRO A 137 13.51 7.14 -0.79
C PRO A 137 12.79 8.12 -1.72
N ILE A 138 11.46 8.14 -1.66
CA ILE A 138 10.63 9.06 -2.45
C ILE A 138 10.01 10.09 -1.51
N PHE A 139 10.37 11.37 -1.70
CA PHE A 139 9.79 12.47 -0.95
C PHE A 139 8.26 12.57 -1.17
N LYS A 140 7.49 12.61 -0.08
CA LYS A 140 6.01 12.69 -0.07
C LYS A 140 5.53 14.15 0.05
N LYS A 141 5.69 14.77 1.22
CA LYS A 141 5.24 16.14 1.57
C LYS A 141 5.96 16.62 2.85
N GLY A 142 5.79 17.88 3.24
CA GLY A 142 6.36 18.39 4.51
C GLY A 142 7.81 18.87 4.39
N SER A 143 8.55 18.82 5.51
CA SER A 143 9.98 19.17 5.53
C SER A 143 10.80 18.09 4.81
N ARG A 144 11.79 18.50 4.02
CA ARG A 144 12.74 17.59 3.38
C ARG A 144 13.85 17.10 4.32
N GLY A 145 14.06 17.80 5.44
CA GLY A 145 15.03 17.39 6.44
C GLY A 145 14.54 16.23 7.31
N ASP A 146 13.23 15.98 7.32
CA ASP A 146 12.59 14.93 8.12
C ASP A 146 12.48 13.59 7.34
N PRO A 147 13.14 12.51 7.81
CA PRO A 147 13.03 11.17 7.24
C PRO A 147 11.59 10.63 7.14
N GLY A 148 10.70 11.03 8.05
CA GLY A 148 9.29 10.64 8.09
C GLY A 148 8.49 11.05 6.86
N ASN A 149 8.99 12.04 6.14
CA ASN A 149 8.39 12.58 4.92
C ASN A 149 8.84 11.86 3.64
N TYR A 150 9.60 10.78 3.75
CA TYR A 150 10.01 9.92 2.63
C TYR A 150 9.29 8.56 2.68
N ARG A 151 9.05 7.98 1.50
CA ARG A 151 8.54 6.63 1.32
C ARG A 151 9.69 5.70 0.89
N PRO A 152 9.91 4.56 1.57
CA PRO A 152 10.90 3.59 1.14
C PRO A 152 10.35 2.76 -0.03
N VAL A 153 10.90 2.91 -1.24
CA VAL A 153 10.53 2.04 -2.37
C VAL A 153 11.62 1.01 -2.62
N SER A 154 11.30 -0.25 -2.42
CA SER A 154 12.21 -1.39 -2.57
C SER A 154 12.39 -1.79 -4.04
N LEU A 155 13.63 -1.75 -4.50
CA LEU A 155 14.09 -2.37 -5.73
C LEU A 155 14.64 -3.76 -5.38
N THR A 156 13.87 -4.80 -5.67
CA THR A 156 14.26 -6.21 -5.50
C THR A 156 14.68 -6.83 -6.84
N SER A 157 15.27 -8.02 -6.78
CA SER A 157 15.65 -8.86 -7.93
C SER A 157 14.54 -8.93 -8.99
N VAL A 158 14.88 -8.73 -10.26
CA VAL A 158 13.90 -8.83 -11.36
C VAL A 158 13.41 -10.26 -11.55
N PRO A 159 14.28 -11.30 -11.57
CA PRO A 159 13.83 -12.68 -11.46
C PRO A 159 12.92 -12.93 -10.25
N GLY A 160 13.29 -12.44 -9.06
CA GLY A 160 12.45 -12.57 -7.86
C GLY A 160 11.04 -11.98 -8.06
N LYS A 161 10.93 -10.78 -8.65
CA LYS A 161 9.64 -10.16 -8.97
C LYS A 161 8.82 -10.97 -9.98
N LEU A 162 9.47 -11.65 -10.91
CA LEU A 162 8.80 -12.54 -11.85
C LEU A 162 8.15 -13.71 -11.10
N VAL A 163 8.89 -14.37 -10.21
CA VAL A 163 8.37 -15.46 -9.38
C VAL A 163 7.23 -14.97 -8.47
N GLU A 164 7.42 -13.84 -7.80
CA GLU A 164 6.35 -13.20 -7.02
C GLU A 164 5.10 -12.93 -7.85
N THR A 165 5.24 -12.56 -9.13
CA THR A 165 4.11 -12.35 -10.04
C THR A 165 3.33 -13.63 -10.29
N ILE A 166 4.03 -14.75 -10.48
CA ILE A 166 3.40 -16.06 -10.66
C ILE A 166 2.63 -16.45 -9.40
N VAL A 167 3.26 -16.37 -8.23
CA VAL A 167 2.60 -16.67 -6.94
C VAL A 167 1.38 -15.78 -6.74
N LYS A 168 1.52 -14.47 -6.98
CA LYS A 168 0.42 -13.51 -6.89
C LYS A 168 -0.74 -13.90 -7.81
N ASN A 169 -0.47 -14.31 -9.05
CA ASN A 169 -1.53 -14.72 -9.98
C ASN A 169 -2.28 -15.97 -9.48
N LYS A 170 -1.58 -16.94 -8.87
CA LYS A 170 -2.21 -18.13 -8.27
C LYS A 170 -3.05 -17.76 -7.04
N ILE A 171 -2.54 -16.88 -6.17
CA ILE A 171 -3.30 -16.36 -5.00
C ILE A 171 -4.54 -15.60 -5.45
N VAL A 172 -4.41 -14.68 -6.42
CA VAL A 172 -5.55 -13.90 -6.92
C VAL A 172 -6.61 -14.83 -7.53
N LYS A 173 -6.20 -15.83 -8.30
CA LYS A 173 -7.13 -16.82 -8.85
C LYS A 173 -7.90 -17.55 -7.74
N HIS A 174 -7.20 -18.08 -6.74
CA HIS A 174 -7.80 -18.74 -5.57
C HIS A 174 -8.80 -17.85 -4.84
N VAL A 175 -8.44 -16.58 -4.63
CA VAL A 175 -9.27 -15.59 -3.96
C VAL A 175 -10.51 -15.24 -4.77
N GLU A 176 -10.38 -15.10 -6.09
CA GLU A 176 -11.51 -14.82 -7.00
C GLU A 176 -12.46 -16.02 -7.10
N GLU A 177 -11.95 -17.25 -7.22
CA GLU A 177 -12.74 -18.48 -7.34
C GLU A 177 -13.61 -18.74 -6.10
N HIS A 178 -13.09 -18.42 -4.91
CA HIS A 178 -13.77 -18.66 -3.64
C HIS A 178 -14.36 -17.39 -2.99
N ASN A 179 -14.39 -16.26 -3.70
CA ASN A 179 -14.90 -14.97 -3.22
C ASN A 179 -14.34 -14.53 -1.86
N LEU A 180 -13.02 -14.64 -1.67
CA LEU A 180 -12.36 -14.48 -0.36
C LEU A 180 -11.98 -13.03 -0.03
N LEU A 181 -12.41 -12.04 -0.81
CA LEU A 181 -12.22 -10.62 -0.52
C LEU A 181 -13.56 -9.91 -0.39
N ASP A 182 -13.68 -9.05 0.61
CA ASP A 182 -14.89 -8.26 0.83
C ASP A 182 -15.14 -7.29 -0.33
N LYS A 183 -16.42 -7.12 -0.67
CA LYS A 183 -16.87 -6.26 -1.79
C LYS A 183 -16.50 -4.80 -1.61
N SER A 184 -16.36 -4.36 -0.36
CA SER A 184 -15.91 -3.03 0.06
C SER A 184 -14.45 -2.72 -0.31
N GLN A 185 -13.63 -3.73 -0.62
CA GLN A 185 -12.23 -3.54 -1.01
C GLN A 185 -12.06 -3.26 -2.50
N HIS A 186 -11.57 -2.07 -2.82
CA HIS A 186 -11.33 -1.62 -4.20
C HIS A 186 -9.84 -1.49 -4.55
N GLY A 187 -8.97 -1.41 -3.54
CA GLY A 187 -7.53 -1.28 -3.74
C GLY A 187 -6.95 -2.60 -4.24
N PHE A 188 -6.16 -2.55 -5.32
CA PHE A 188 -5.47 -3.72 -5.90
C PHE A 188 -6.39 -4.88 -6.35
N CYS A 189 -7.70 -4.65 -6.44
CA CYS A 189 -8.67 -5.63 -6.94
C CYS A 189 -8.90 -5.44 -8.46
N LYS A 190 -9.01 -6.54 -9.20
CA LYS A 190 -9.32 -6.52 -10.64
C LYS A 190 -10.70 -5.90 -10.87
N GLY A 191 -10.82 -5.02 -11.87
CA GLY A 191 -12.07 -4.33 -12.19
C GLY A 191 -12.47 -3.21 -11.22
N LYS A 192 -11.77 -3.03 -10.11
CA LYS A 192 -11.96 -1.93 -9.17
C LYS A 192 -10.90 -0.85 -9.37
N SER A 193 -11.22 0.37 -8.95
CA SER A 193 -10.38 1.56 -9.10
C SER A 193 -10.75 2.64 -8.07
N CYS A 194 -9.92 3.68 -7.96
CA CYS A 194 -10.25 4.85 -7.15
C CYS A 194 -11.60 5.46 -7.55
N LEU A 195 -11.94 5.46 -8.85
CA LEU A 195 -13.21 5.98 -9.34
C LEU A 195 -14.38 5.14 -8.83
N THR A 196 -14.34 3.82 -8.99
CA THR A 196 -15.42 2.94 -8.52
C THR A 196 -15.63 3.05 -7.01
N ASN A 197 -14.55 3.24 -6.24
CA ASN A 197 -14.61 3.41 -4.78
C ASN A 197 -15.31 4.71 -4.41
N LEU A 198 -14.90 5.82 -5.06
CA LEU A 198 -15.51 7.13 -4.83
C LEU A 198 -16.98 7.15 -5.27
N LEU A 199 -17.34 6.48 -6.38
CA LEU A 199 -18.73 6.40 -6.84
C LEU A 199 -19.60 5.67 -5.82
N GLU A 200 -19.19 4.50 -5.35
CA GLU A 200 -19.92 3.71 -4.35
C GLU A 200 -20.10 4.51 -3.04
N PHE A 201 -19.02 5.15 -2.58
CA PHE A 201 -19.06 6.03 -1.42
C PHE A 201 -20.02 7.21 -1.58
N PHE A 202 -19.90 7.97 -2.68
CA PHE A 202 -20.76 9.14 -2.90
C PHE A 202 -22.21 8.74 -3.14
N GLU A 203 -22.49 7.61 -3.77
CA GLU A 203 -23.85 7.10 -3.93
C GLU A 203 -24.48 6.81 -2.56
N GLY A 204 -23.76 6.13 -1.66
CA GLY A 204 -24.21 5.88 -0.29
C GLY A 204 -24.48 7.18 0.48
N VAL A 205 -23.54 8.14 0.46
CA VAL A 205 -23.69 9.42 1.16
C VAL A 205 -24.80 10.29 0.56
N ASN A 206 -24.85 10.47 -0.76
CA ASN A 206 -25.83 11.34 -1.43
C ASN A 206 -27.26 10.84 -1.24
N LYS A 207 -27.47 9.51 -1.27
CA LYS A 207 -28.79 8.88 -1.03
C LYS A 207 -29.43 9.34 0.29
N HIS A 208 -28.62 9.63 1.30
CA HIS A 208 -29.07 10.12 2.60
C HIS A 208 -29.09 11.64 2.67
N ALA A 209 -28.07 12.30 2.14
CA ALA A 209 -28.01 13.76 2.11
C ALA A 209 -29.20 14.38 1.33
N ASP A 210 -29.62 13.77 0.23
CA ASP A 210 -30.77 14.22 -0.58
C ASP A 210 -32.11 14.14 0.16
N LYS A 211 -32.21 13.25 1.16
CA LYS A 211 -33.37 13.13 2.06
C LYS A 211 -33.33 14.12 3.22
N GLY A 212 -32.24 14.89 3.34
CA GLY A 212 -31.98 15.76 4.48
C GLY A 212 -31.48 15.03 5.72
N ASP A 213 -31.06 13.76 5.59
CA ASP A 213 -30.53 12.98 6.70
C ASP A 213 -29.08 13.43 7.00
N PRO A 214 -28.73 13.69 8.27
CA PRO A 214 -27.34 13.94 8.66
C PRO A 214 -26.51 12.67 8.55
N VAL A 215 -25.33 12.78 7.94
CA VAL A 215 -24.39 11.68 7.74
C VAL A 215 -23.05 12.06 8.31
N ASP A 216 -22.45 11.18 9.10
CA ASP A 216 -21.07 11.32 9.55
C ASP A 216 -20.18 10.36 8.75
N ILE A 217 -19.06 10.89 8.28
CA ILE A 217 -18.03 10.15 7.56
C ILE A 217 -16.76 10.17 8.41
N VAL A 218 -16.22 9.00 8.70
CA VAL A 218 -14.92 8.87 9.38
C VAL A 218 -13.89 8.35 8.39
N TYR A 219 -12.82 9.13 8.19
CA TYR A 219 -11.64 8.73 7.44
C TYR A 219 -10.60 8.15 8.39
N LEU A 220 -10.10 6.95 8.08
CA LEU A 220 -9.11 6.23 8.89
C LEU A 220 -7.75 6.21 8.18
N ASP A 221 -6.67 6.38 8.94
CA ASP A 221 -5.28 6.30 8.44
C ASP A 221 -4.49 5.33 9.33
N PHE A 222 -3.93 4.27 8.74
CA PHE A 222 -3.02 3.37 9.47
C PHE A 222 -1.63 4.01 9.64
N GLN A 223 -0.98 3.74 10.78
CA GLN A 223 0.41 4.14 10.97
C GLN A 223 1.35 3.29 10.11
N LYS A 224 1.77 3.82 8.95
CA LYS A 224 2.76 3.17 8.08
C LYS A 224 2.32 1.73 7.69
N ALA A 225 1.09 1.61 7.20
CA ALA A 225 0.36 0.35 7.03
C ALA A 225 1.21 -0.81 6.45
N PHE A 226 1.85 -0.59 5.30
CA PHE A 226 2.65 -1.62 4.62
C PHE A 226 3.90 -2.03 5.40
N ASP A 227 4.50 -1.12 6.17
CA ASP A 227 5.72 -1.37 6.93
C ASP A 227 5.44 -2.13 8.24
N LYS A 228 4.20 -2.07 8.75
CA LYS A 228 3.85 -2.55 10.10
C LYS A 228 3.19 -3.93 10.16
N VAL A 229 2.78 -4.52 9.04
CA VAL A 229 2.08 -5.81 9.01
C VAL A 229 2.89 -6.89 9.76
N PRO A 230 2.41 -7.43 10.89
CA PRO A 230 3.12 -8.47 11.63
C PRO A 230 3.11 -9.79 10.84
N HIS A 231 4.27 -10.45 10.75
CA HIS A 231 4.45 -11.58 9.85
C HIS A 231 3.69 -12.83 10.30
N GLN A 232 3.72 -13.17 11.59
CA GLN A 232 3.02 -14.37 12.10
C GLN A 232 1.51 -14.20 12.04
N ARG A 233 1.00 -13.01 12.38
CA ARG A 233 -0.43 -12.67 12.19
C ARG A 233 -0.85 -12.71 10.73
N LEU A 234 0.00 -12.26 9.81
CA LEU A 234 -0.26 -12.39 8.37
C LEU A 234 -0.37 -13.86 7.96
N LEU A 235 0.58 -14.71 8.37
CA LEU A 235 0.53 -16.15 8.07
C LEU A 235 -0.74 -16.81 8.63
N CYS A 236 -1.16 -16.43 9.86
CA CYS A 236 -2.42 -16.88 10.45
C CYS A 236 -3.63 -16.51 9.58
N LYS A 237 -3.70 -15.26 9.08
CA LYS A 237 -4.78 -14.85 8.19
C LYS A 237 -4.74 -15.57 6.84
N LEU A 238 -3.57 -15.73 6.24
CA LEU A 238 -3.44 -16.46 4.97
C LEU A 238 -3.92 -17.91 5.10
N HIS A 239 -3.60 -18.56 6.22
CA HIS A 239 -4.10 -19.90 6.54
C HIS A 239 -5.63 -19.96 6.62
N GLY A 240 -6.25 -18.94 7.23
CA GLY A 240 -7.72 -18.78 7.28
C GLY A 240 -8.37 -18.52 5.92
N HIS A 241 -7.63 -18.03 4.93
CA HIS A 241 -8.07 -17.86 3.54
C HIS A 241 -7.77 -19.09 2.66
N GLY A 242 -7.42 -20.24 3.25
CA GLY A 242 -7.15 -21.46 2.49
C GLY A 242 -5.80 -21.47 1.75
N ILE A 243 -4.89 -20.54 2.08
CA ILE A 243 -3.50 -20.57 1.58
C ILE A 243 -2.68 -21.34 2.61
N ARG A 244 -2.36 -22.59 2.30
CA ARG A 244 -1.78 -23.55 3.26
C ARG A 244 -0.56 -24.27 2.67
N GLY A 245 -0.08 -25.29 3.38
CA GLY A 245 0.96 -26.19 2.90
C GLY A 245 2.23 -25.48 2.44
N LYS A 246 2.77 -25.91 1.29
CA LYS A 246 4.03 -25.42 0.75
C LYS A 246 3.96 -23.96 0.31
N VAL A 247 2.79 -23.48 -0.12
CA VAL A 247 2.60 -22.08 -0.51
C VAL A 247 2.73 -21.17 0.71
N LEU A 248 2.06 -21.52 1.82
CA LEU A 248 2.15 -20.74 3.06
C LEU A 248 3.59 -20.73 3.61
N SER A 249 4.26 -21.89 3.67
CA SER A 249 5.66 -21.98 4.08
C SER A 249 6.61 -21.20 3.15
N TRP A 250 6.31 -21.13 1.85
CA TRP A 250 7.09 -20.34 0.90
C TRP A 250 6.92 -18.84 1.17
N ILE A 251 5.69 -18.38 1.47
CA ILE A 251 5.42 -16.97 1.85
C ILE A 251 6.11 -16.64 3.17
N GLU A 252 6.09 -17.53 4.16
CA GLU A 252 6.85 -17.38 5.41
C GLU A 252 8.34 -17.20 5.11
N ASN A 253 8.94 -18.05 4.27
CA ASN A 253 10.34 -17.92 3.89
C ASN A 253 10.62 -16.64 3.11
N TRP A 254 9.67 -16.18 2.28
CA TRP A 254 9.76 -14.92 1.54
C TRP A 254 9.79 -13.69 2.46
N LEU A 255 9.07 -13.73 3.59
CA LEU A 255 9.03 -12.67 4.62
C LEU A 255 10.27 -12.70 5.54
N LYS A 256 10.83 -13.89 5.79
CA LYS A 256 11.91 -14.12 6.75
C LYS A 256 13.29 -13.67 6.25
N ASP A 257 14.14 -13.21 7.16
CA ASP A 257 15.56 -12.86 6.95
C ASP A 257 15.80 -11.86 5.81
N ARG A 258 14.80 -11.02 5.52
CA ARG A 258 14.90 -9.98 4.51
C ARG A 258 15.82 -8.87 4.97
N LYS A 259 16.53 -8.27 4.02
CA LYS A 259 17.42 -7.12 4.28
C LYS A 259 17.16 -5.99 3.30
N GLN A 260 17.35 -4.77 3.78
CA GLN A 260 17.29 -3.56 2.98
C GLN A 260 18.49 -2.66 3.21
N ARG A 261 18.84 -1.87 2.20
CA ARG A 261 19.77 -0.74 2.32
C ARG A 261 19.28 0.42 1.47
N VAL A 262 19.47 1.65 1.92
CA VAL A 262 19.09 2.86 1.20
C VAL A 262 20.21 3.24 0.21
N GLY A 263 19.83 3.59 -1.02
CA GLY A 263 20.76 4.10 -2.04
C GLY A 263 20.52 5.57 -2.35
N ILE A 264 21.55 6.40 -2.20
CA ILE A 264 21.56 7.83 -2.55
C ILE A 264 22.76 8.11 -3.46
N ASN A 265 22.51 8.59 -4.68
CA ASN A 265 23.55 9.00 -5.65
C ASN A 265 24.69 7.97 -5.84
N GLY A 266 24.37 6.68 -5.81
CA GLY A 266 25.36 5.60 -5.95
C GLY A 266 26.13 5.23 -4.67
N LYS A 267 25.88 5.92 -3.56
CA LYS A 267 26.30 5.51 -2.22
C LYS A 267 25.18 4.71 -1.55
N PHE A 268 25.58 3.74 -0.73
CA PHE A 268 24.65 2.85 -0.05
C PHE A 268 24.88 2.89 1.45
N SER A 269 23.78 2.80 2.19
CA SER A 269 23.79 2.52 3.62
C SER A 269 24.25 1.08 3.89
N ASP A 270 24.48 0.77 5.16
CA ASP A 270 24.62 -0.59 5.64
C ASP A 270 23.29 -1.35 5.52
N TRP A 271 23.37 -2.68 5.57
CA TRP A 271 22.19 -3.54 5.54
C TRP A 271 21.46 -3.52 6.87
N ARG A 272 20.12 -3.40 6.82
CA ARG A 272 19.22 -3.52 7.97
C ARG A 272 18.23 -4.65 7.72
N GLY A 273 17.85 -5.37 8.77
CA GLY A 273 16.82 -6.41 8.70
C GLY A 273 15.43 -5.79 8.52
N VAL A 274 14.55 -6.47 7.78
CA VAL A 274 13.13 -6.13 7.68
C VAL A 274 12.35 -7.11 8.54
N THR A 275 11.87 -6.63 9.70
CA THR A 275 11.28 -7.49 10.75
C THR A 275 9.76 -7.52 10.74
N SER A 276 9.12 -6.63 10.00
CA SER A 276 7.68 -6.61 9.77
C SER A 276 7.36 -6.00 8.40
N GLY A 277 6.08 -6.04 8.06
CA GLY A 277 5.55 -5.42 6.87
C GLY A 277 5.63 -6.31 5.64
N VAL A 278 4.95 -5.83 4.60
CA VAL A 278 5.06 -6.33 3.24
C VAL A 278 5.85 -5.29 2.43
N PRO A 279 7.01 -5.65 1.84
CA PRO A 279 7.91 -4.66 1.25
C PRO A 279 7.23 -3.76 0.22
N GLN A 280 7.32 -2.44 0.40
CA GLN A 280 6.73 -1.49 -0.53
C GLN A 280 7.46 -1.55 -1.88
N GLY A 281 6.75 -1.95 -2.94
CA GLY A 281 7.34 -2.17 -4.27
C GLY A 281 7.63 -3.63 -4.60
N SER A 282 7.31 -4.56 -3.69
CA SER A 282 7.11 -5.98 -4.00
C SER A 282 5.85 -6.19 -4.83
N VAL A 283 5.77 -7.36 -5.47
CA VAL A 283 4.60 -7.74 -6.28
C VAL A 283 3.54 -8.42 -5.41
N LEU A 284 3.95 -9.20 -4.40
CA LEU A 284 3.04 -9.89 -3.49
C LEU A 284 2.44 -8.96 -2.42
N GLY A 285 3.18 -7.94 -1.98
CA GLY A 285 2.78 -7.12 -0.84
C GLY A 285 1.35 -6.58 -0.88
N PRO A 286 0.86 -6.02 -2.01
CA PRO A 286 -0.50 -5.51 -2.11
C PRO A 286 -1.60 -6.56 -1.84
N ILE A 287 -1.51 -7.75 -2.42
CA ILE A 287 -2.56 -8.79 -2.21
C ILE A 287 -2.47 -9.36 -0.79
N LEU A 288 -1.26 -9.55 -0.25
CA LEU A 288 -1.08 -9.99 1.12
C LEU A 288 -1.63 -8.96 2.13
N PHE A 289 -1.45 -7.67 1.85
CA PHE A 289 -2.05 -6.61 2.66
C PHE A 289 -3.56 -6.65 2.63
N ASN A 290 -4.18 -6.80 1.44
CA ASN A 290 -5.64 -6.88 1.33
C ASN A 290 -6.20 -8.07 2.11
N LEU A 291 -5.60 -9.25 1.99
CA LEU A 291 -6.00 -10.44 2.76
C LEU A 291 -5.81 -10.24 4.26
N PHE A 292 -4.78 -9.48 4.66
CA PHE A 292 -4.56 -9.14 6.06
C PHE A 292 -5.67 -8.26 6.64
N ILE A 293 -6.09 -7.22 5.92
CA ILE A 293 -7.12 -6.29 6.42
C ILE A 293 -8.54 -6.70 6.05
N ASN A 294 -8.74 -7.89 5.47
CA ASN A 294 -10.02 -8.28 4.91
C ASN A 294 -11.12 -8.24 5.99
N ASP A 295 -10.89 -8.92 7.12
CA ASP A 295 -11.80 -8.98 8.27
C ASP A 295 -11.88 -7.69 9.11
N LEU A 296 -11.32 -6.56 8.66
CA LEU A 296 -11.31 -5.28 9.38
C LEU A 296 -12.73 -4.80 9.69
N GLU A 297 -13.67 -4.99 8.77
CA GLU A 297 -15.06 -4.53 8.91
C GLU A 297 -15.99 -5.58 9.52
N LYS A 298 -15.46 -6.72 9.98
CA LYS A 298 -16.28 -7.77 10.58
C LYS A 298 -16.93 -7.26 11.86
N GLY A 299 -18.26 -7.20 11.87
CA GLY A 299 -19.06 -6.73 13.01
C GLY A 299 -19.26 -5.21 13.08
N VAL A 300 -18.71 -4.47 12.11
CA VAL A 300 -19.01 -3.04 11.91
C VAL A 300 -20.39 -2.91 11.27
N SER A 301 -21.25 -2.08 11.86
CA SER A 301 -22.62 -1.86 11.38
C SER A 301 -22.72 -0.76 10.32
N SER A 302 -21.78 0.19 10.34
CA SER A 302 -21.67 1.29 9.38
C SER A 302 -21.24 0.81 8.01
N GLU A 303 -21.56 1.58 6.96
CA GLU A 303 -21.07 1.29 5.61
C GLU A 303 -19.57 1.57 5.52
N VAL A 304 -18.80 0.63 5.00
CA VAL A 304 -17.34 0.73 4.89
C VAL A 304 -16.91 0.63 3.43
N VAL A 305 -15.99 1.50 3.02
CA VAL A 305 -15.37 1.43 1.69
C VAL A 305 -13.85 1.55 1.85
N LYS A 306 -13.13 0.58 1.28
CA LYS A 306 -11.67 0.43 1.42
C LYS A 306 -10.97 0.57 0.08
N PHE A 307 -9.82 1.22 0.09
CA PHE A 307 -8.86 1.19 -1.01
C PHE A 307 -7.47 0.93 -0.45
N ALA A 308 -7.12 -0.35 -0.31
CA ALA A 308 -5.95 -0.79 0.44
C ALA A 308 -5.98 -0.21 1.87
N ASP A 309 -4.98 0.58 2.26
CA ASP A 309 -4.89 1.20 3.60
C ASP A 309 -5.85 2.37 3.81
N ASP A 310 -6.30 3.04 2.74
CA ASP A 310 -7.28 4.13 2.83
C ASP A 310 -8.67 3.52 3.12
N THR A 311 -9.15 3.67 4.35
CA THR A 311 -10.47 3.16 4.79
C THR A 311 -11.34 4.32 5.24
N LYS A 312 -12.61 4.28 4.86
CA LYS A 312 -13.62 5.20 5.37
C LYS A 312 -14.89 4.44 5.73
N LEU A 313 -15.54 4.90 6.78
CA LEU A 313 -16.86 4.44 7.19
C LEU A 313 -17.82 5.62 7.25
N PHE A 314 -19.09 5.37 6.95
CA PHE A 314 -20.12 6.40 7.01
C PHE A 314 -21.45 5.82 7.48
N ARG A 315 -22.22 6.67 8.17
CA ARG A 315 -23.50 6.29 8.76
C ARG A 315 -24.41 7.52 8.90
N ILE A 316 -25.72 7.30 8.86
CA ILE A 316 -26.72 8.31 9.25
C ILE A 316 -26.65 8.52 10.75
N VAL A 317 -26.49 9.76 11.21
CA VAL A 317 -26.39 10.09 12.64
C VAL A 317 -27.39 11.18 13.01
N LYS A 318 -28.63 10.76 13.29
CA LYS A 318 -29.74 11.66 13.67
C LYS A 318 -29.90 11.77 15.17
N THR A 319 -29.61 10.68 15.87
CA THR A 319 -29.90 10.50 17.29
C THR A 319 -28.63 10.17 18.06
N GLU A 320 -28.67 10.29 19.38
CA GLU A 320 -27.57 9.85 20.25
C GLU A 320 -27.31 8.35 20.09
N ALA A 321 -28.34 7.53 19.91
CA ALA A 321 -28.19 6.10 19.64
C ALA A 321 -27.43 5.81 18.32
N ASP A 322 -27.58 6.67 17.30
CA ASP A 322 -26.80 6.55 16.07
C ASP A 322 -25.33 6.91 16.29
N CYS A 323 -25.08 7.95 17.09
CA CYS A 323 -23.73 8.35 17.49
C CYS A 323 -23.05 7.22 18.28
N GLU A 324 -23.76 6.65 19.26
CA GLU A 324 -23.29 5.51 20.04
C GLU A 324 -22.95 4.33 19.13
N GLY A 325 -23.78 4.02 18.14
CA GLY A 325 -23.50 2.93 17.20
C GLY A 325 -22.28 3.18 16.31
N LEU A 326 -22.06 4.42 15.84
CA LEU A 326 -20.82 4.76 15.11
C LEU A 326 -19.59 4.73 16.04
N GLN A 327 -19.73 5.17 17.30
CA GLN A 327 -18.67 5.08 18.30
C GLN A 327 -18.35 3.61 18.64
N GLU A 328 -19.35 2.73 18.72
CA GLU A 328 -19.16 1.28 18.92
C GLU A 328 -18.38 0.66 17.76
N ASP A 329 -18.70 1.04 16.52
CA ASP A 329 -17.95 0.60 15.34
C ASP A 329 -16.48 1.05 15.39
N LEU A 330 -16.19 2.28 15.83
CA LEU A 330 -14.83 2.78 16.03
C LEU A 330 -14.09 2.05 17.17
N THR A 331 -14.80 1.65 18.21
CA THR A 331 -14.27 0.81 19.29
C THR A 331 -13.88 -0.57 18.75
N LYS A 332 -14.76 -1.23 17.99
CA LYS A 332 -14.46 -2.53 17.34
C LYS A 332 -13.23 -2.44 16.43
N LEU A 333 -13.10 -1.36 15.68
CA LEU A 333 -11.92 -1.10 14.84
C LEU A 333 -10.65 -0.88 15.68
N SER A 334 -10.76 -0.19 16.81
CA SER A 334 -9.64 0.00 17.77
C SER A 334 -9.20 -1.32 18.40
N ASP A 335 -10.15 -2.19 18.75
CA ASP A 335 -9.90 -3.52 19.29
C ASP A 335 -9.26 -4.43 18.24
N TRP A 336 -9.76 -4.40 17.01
CA TRP A 336 -9.15 -5.09 15.88
C TRP A 336 -7.70 -4.63 15.67
N ALA A 337 -7.45 -3.32 15.69
CA ALA A 337 -6.12 -2.75 15.51
C ALA A 337 -5.15 -3.16 16.62
N THR A 338 -5.65 -3.30 17.85
CA THR A 338 -4.87 -3.79 18.99
C THR A 338 -4.56 -5.28 18.84
N LYS A 339 -5.58 -6.11 18.62
CA LYS A 339 -5.48 -7.57 18.41
C LYS A 339 -4.50 -7.93 17.29
N TRP A 340 -4.62 -7.24 16.16
CA TRP A 340 -3.83 -7.50 14.95
C TRP A 340 -2.57 -6.63 14.84
N GLN A 341 -2.23 -5.86 15.90
CA GLN A 341 -1.06 -4.99 15.99
C GLN A 341 -0.90 -4.01 14.81
N MET A 342 -2.02 -3.50 14.29
CA MET A 342 -2.09 -2.55 13.18
C MET A 342 -2.70 -1.23 13.62
N LYS A 343 -1.91 -0.42 14.34
CA LYS A 343 -2.36 0.83 14.96
C LYS A 343 -2.78 1.89 13.94
N PHE A 344 -3.87 2.59 14.24
CA PHE A 344 -4.28 3.81 13.54
C PHE A 344 -3.46 5.04 13.94
N ASN A 345 -3.33 5.98 13.02
CA ASN A 345 -2.77 7.31 13.24
C ASN A 345 -3.91 8.27 13.56
N VAL A 346 -4.31 8.31 14.83
CA VAL A 346 -5.50 9.06 15.29
C VAL A 346 -5.45 10.54 14.86
N ASP A 347 -4.27 11.16 14.89
CA ASP A 347 -4.07 12.55 14.46
C ASP A 347 -4.42 12.80 12.99
N LYS A 348 -4.37 11.76 12.16
CA LYS A 348 -4.74 11.80 10.74
C LYS A 348 -6.12 11.22 10.47
N CYS A 349 -6.69 10.46 11.39
CA CYS A 349 -8.10 10.11 11.32
C CYS A 349 -8.94 11.39 11.49
N LYS A 350 -10.00 11.51 10.71
CA LYS A 350 -10.87 12.70 10.71
C LYS A 350 -12.33 12.29 10.64
N VAL A 351 -13.19 13.08 11.27
CA VAL A 351 -14.64 13.02 11.08
C VAL A 351 -15.10 14.21 10.24
N MET A 352 -16.00 13.97 9.30
CA MET A 352 -16.65 14.99 8.49
C MET A 352 -18.17 14.84 8.65
N HIS A 353 -18.81 15.93 9.05
CA HIS A 353 -20.26 15.99 9.25
C HIS A 353 -20.95 16.54 8.00
N ILE A 354 -21.91 15.80 7.47
CA ILE A 354 -22.71 16.17 6.29
C ILE A 354 -24.15 16.42 6.72
N GLY A 355 -24.77 17.43 6.11
CA GLY A 355 -26.17 17.79 6.32
C GLY A 355 -26.35 19.02 7.22
N LYS A 356 -27.34 19.86 6.88
CA LYS A 356 -27.55 21.14 7.57
C LYS A 356 -27.96 21.00 9.03
N ASN A 357 -28.63 19.91 9.37
CA ASN A 357 -29.14 19.62 10.71
C ASN A 357 -28.27 18.57 11.44
N ASN A 358 -27.00 18.42 11.03
CA ASN A 358 -26.11 17.46 11.67
C ASN A 358 -25.75 17.94 13.09
N PRO A 359 -25.92 17.11 14.14
CA PRO A 359 -25.58 17.48 15.51
C PRO A 359 -24.08 17.71 15.76
N ASN A 360 -23.21 17.28 14.84
CA ASN A 360 -21.75 17.35 14.94
C ASN A 360 -21.21 16.62 16.18
N TYR A 361 -21.64 15.37 16.37
CA TYR A 361 -21.16 14.54 17.46
C TYR A 361 -19.64 14.34 17.40
N THR A 362 -19.03 14.15 18.57
CA THR A 362 -17.59 13.89 18.67
C THR A 362 -17.36 12.39 18.88
N TYR A 363 -16.34 11.87 18.21
CA TYR A 363 -15.95 10.47 18.31
C TYR A 363 -14.53 10.35 18.82
N SER A 364 -14.23 9.23 19.45
CA SER A 364 -12.90 8.87 19.92
C SER A 364 -12.45 7.54 19.32
N MET A 365 -11.14 7.39 19.15
CA MET A 365 -10.51 6.18 18.66
C MET A 365 -9.15 6.01 19.34
N MET A 366 -8.81 4.80 19.77
CA MET A 366 -7.55 4.51 20.48
C MET A 366 -7.28 5.47 21.66
N GLY A 367 -8.32 5.90 22.39
CA GLY A 367 -8.21 6.78 23.56
C GLY A 367 -8.04 8.27 23.27
N ALA A 368 -8.16 8.72 22.01
CA ALA A 368 -8.09 10.14 21.65
C ALA A 368 -9.24 10.55 20.72
N ASN A 369 -9.66 11.82 20.80
CA ASN A 369 -10.75 12.35 19.99
C ASN A 369 -10.31 12.53 18.53
N LEU A 370 -11.20 12.18 17.61
CA LEU A 370 -11.04 12.43 16.19
C LEU A 370 -11.22 13.92 15.92
N ALA A 371 -10.35 14.50 15.09
CA ALA A 371 -10.51 15.89 14.70
C ALA A 371 -11.57 16.02 13.61
N THR A 372 -12.44 17.02 13.74
CA THR A 372 -13.42 17.38 12.71
C THR A 372 -12.74 18.05 11.51
N THR A 373 -13.23 17.76 10.31
CA THR A 373 -12.82 18.42 9.07
C THR A 373 -14.01 18.79 8.20
N ASN A 374 -13.91 19.94 7.53
CA ASN A 374 -14.85 20.35 6.47
C ASN A 374 -14.37 19.95 5.08
N GLN A 375 -13.09 19.63 4.93
CA GLN A 375 -12.51 19.23 3.65
C GLN A 375 -11.47 18.14 3.86
N GLU A 376 -11.60 17.04 3.15
CA GLU A 376 -10.65 15.93 3.22
C GLU A 376 -10.23 15.46 1.82
N ARG A 377 -8.99 14.96 1.70
CA ARG A 377 -8.51 14.40 0.44
C ARG A 377 -8.71 12.89 0.42
N ASP A 378 -9.74 12.44 -0.28
CA ASP A 378 -10.04 11.03 -0.50
C ASP A 378 -9.62 10.59 -1.91
N LEU A 379 -8.69 9.62 -1.99
CA LEU A 379 -8.17 9.05 -3.25
C LEU A 379 -7.77 10.09 -4.32
N GLY A 380 -7.26 11.24 -3.87
CA GLY A 380 -6.80 12.33 -4.72
C GLY A 380 -7.85 13.39 -5.07
N VAL A 381 -9.10 13.18 -4.66
CA VAL A 381 -10.23 14.12 -4.79
C VAL A 381 -10.42 14.87 -3.48
N ILE A 382 -10.78 16.15 -3.54
CA ILE A 382 -11.18 16.93 -2.35
C ILE A 382 -12.67 16.72 -2.14
N VAL A 383 -13.03 16.12 -1.01
CA VAL A 383 -14.40 16.00 -0.51
C VAL A 383 -14.66 17.16 0.43
N ASP A 384 -15.82 17.81 0.30
CA ASP A 384 -16.23 18.97 1.08
C ASP A 384 -17.52 18.63 1.84
N SER A 385 -17.67 19.11 3.07
CA SER A 385 -18.82 18.81 3.91
C SER A 385 -20.15 19.33 3.34
N SER A 386 -20.09 20.30 2.42
CA SER A 386 -21.26 20.75 1.65
C SER A 386 -21.61 19.86 0.45
N LEU A 387 -20.81 18.82 0.18
CA LEU A 387 -20.84 17.95 -1.01
C LEU A 387 -20.68 18.69 -2.34
N LYS A 388 -20.37 19.98 -2.32
CA LYS A 388 -20.12 20.78 -3.53
C LYS A 388 -18.77 20.43 -4.13
N THR A 389 -18.74 20.27 -5.45
CA THR A 389 -17.52 19.95 -6.20
C THR A 389 -16.69 21.18 -6.59
N SER A 390 -17.08 22.37 -6.15
CA SER A 390 -16.44 23.64 -6.53
C SER A 390 -14.96 23.71 -6.13
N THR A 391 -14.64 23.32 -4.89
CA THR A 391 -13.25 23.31 -4.37
C THR A 391 -12.37 22.36 -5.18
N GLN A 392 -12.85 21.14 -5.44
CA GLN A 392 -12.14 20.18 -6.26
C GLN A 392 -11.98 20.65 -7.71
N SER A 393 -13.03 21.21 -8.30
CA SER A 393 -13.01 21.75 -9.66
C SER A 393 -11.97 22.86 -9.79
N ALA A 394 -11.93 23.80 -8.85
CA ALA A 394 -10.93 24.86 -8.81
C ALA A 394 -9.50 24.30 -8.68
N ALA A 395 -9.31 23.27 -7.83
CA ALA A 395 -8.02 22.61 -7.67
C ALA A 395 -7.57 21.89 -8.97
N ALA A 396 -8.50 21.23 -9.66
CA ALA A 396 -8.26 20.58 -10.95
C ALA A 396 -7.89 21.59 -12.04
N VAL A 397 -8.66 22.68 -12.18
CA VAL A 397 -8.39 23.79 -13.11
C VAL A 397 -7.01 24.39 -12.84
N LYS A 398 -6.67 24.65 -11.56
CA LYS A 398 -5.35 25.17 -11.17
C LYS A 398 -4.22 24.21 -11.59
N LYS A 399 -4.40 22.90 -11.42
CA LYS A 399 -3.42 21.88 -11.85
C LYS A 399 -3.30 21.81 -13.37
N ALA A 400 -4.41 21.89 -14.10
CA ALA A 400 -4.44 21.94 -15.56
C ALA A 400 -3.74 23.18 -16.12
N ASN A 401 -4.06 24.37 -15.58
CA ASN A 401 -3.43 25.63 -15.98
C ASN A 401 -1.91 25.65 -15.72
N ARG A 402 -1.44 25.05 -14.61
CA ARG A 402 0.00 24.87 -14.38
C ARG A 402 0.64 24.02 -15.47
N MET A 403 0.01 22.92 -15.89
CA MET A 403 0.51 22.08 -16.97
C MET A 403 0.50 22.81 -18.31
N LEU A 404 -0.58 23.54 -18.62
CA LEU A 404 -0.69 24.35 -19.82
C LEU A 404 0.41 25.42 -19.89
N GLY A 405 0.71 26.08 -18.78
CA GLY A 405 1.81 27.04 -18.70
C GLY A 405 3.18 26.41 -18.99
N ILE A 406 3.44 25.20 -18.49
CA ILE A 406 4.67 24.44 -18.81
C ILE A 406 4.71 24.10 -20.31
N ILE A 407 3.59 23.68 -20.88
CA ILE A 407 3.48 23.35 -22.31
C ILE A 407 3.77 24.58 -23.16
N ARG A 408 3.13 25.72 -22.88
CA ARG A 408 3.33 26.98 -23.62
C ARG A 408 4.81 27.41 -23.61
N LYS A 409 5.44 27.45 -22.43
CA LYS A 409 6.88 27.73 -22.31
C LYS A 409 7.75 26.74 -23.09
N GLY A 410 7.38 25.46 -23.07
CA GLY A 410 8.07 24.42 -23.82
C GLY A 410 8.03 24.63 -25.34
N ILE A 411 6.88 25.07 -25.86
CA ILE A 411 6.67 25.37 -27.29
C ILE A 411 7.40 26.66 -27.69
N GLU A 412 7.31 27.72 -26.89
CA GLU A 412 8.04 28.97 -27.13
C GLU A 412 9.55 28.76 -27.22
N ASN A 413 10.10 27.90 -26.36
CA ASN A 413 11.52 27.56 -26.38
C ASN A 413 11.93 26.70 -27.60
N ILE A 414 11.02 25.91 -28.19
CA ILE A 414 11.27 25.20 -29.46
C ILE A 414 11.26 26.17 -30.64
N ARG A 415 10.44 27.23 -30.58
CA ARG A 415 10.38 28.23 -31.67
C ARG A 415 11.58 29.18 -31.69
N LYS A 416 12.35 29.26 -30.61
CA LYS A 416 13.48 30.18 -30.41
C LYS A 416 14.87 29.53 -30.57
N GLY A 417 14.94 28.21 -30.70
CA GLY A 417 16.18 27.47 -30.92
C GLY A 417 16.01 26.54 -32.11
#